data_AF-A0A1Z4JIC6-F1
#
_entry.id   AF-A0A1Z4JIC6-F1
#
_cell.length_a   1.000
_cell.length_b   1.000
_cell.length_c   1.000
_cell.angle_alpha   90.00
_cell.angle_beta   90.00
_cell.angle_gamma   90.00
#
_symmetry.space_group_name_H-M   'P 1'
#
loop_
_entity.id
_entity.type
_entity.pdbx_description
1 polymer ?
#
loop_
_entity_poly.entity_id
_entity_poly.type
_entity_poly.pdbx_seq_one_letter_code
_entity_poly.pdbx_strand_id
1 'polypeptide(L)'
;MQLSPKLLHAIEQMAESQSIFPEQFIIQTLTTEETNRLQPSSSTSQTGLREKEGMLVFDTAPLDHIDFNALIAQSFEEADSEQTLA
;
A
#
# COMPACT_ATOMS: atom_id res chain seq x y z
N MET A 1 2.43 -24.71 -19.57
CA MET A 1 2.51 -23.24 -19.47
C MET A 1 3.92 -22.84 -19.82
N GLN A 2 4.16 -21.91 -20.75
CA GLN A 2 5.51 -21.43 -21.05
C GLN A 2 5.79 -20.20 -20.17
N LEU A 3 6.43 -20.43 -19.02
CA LEU A 3 6.93 -19.34 -18.18
C LEU A 3 8.13 -18.70 -18.88
N SER A 4 8.36 -17.40 -18.65
CA SER A 4 9.52 -16.74 -19.23
C SER A 4 10.81 -17.36 -18.67
N PRO A 5 11.91 -17.44 -19.46
CA PRO A 5 13.16 -18.03 -19.00
C PRO A 5 13.72 -17.38 -17.73
N LYS A 6 13.53 -16.06 -17.60
CA LYS A 6 13.92 -15.30 -16.40
C LYS A 6 13.13 -15.73 -15.16
N LEU A 7 11.82 -16.00 -15.33
CA LEU A 7 10.96 -16.42 -14.25
C LEU A 7 11.27 -17.87 -13.81
N LEU A 8 11.55 -18.77 -14.75
CA LEU A 8 11.99 -20.13 -14.44
C LEU A 8 13.28 -20.13 -13.62
N HIS A 9 14.27 -19.36 -14.03
CA HIS A 9 15.53 -19.28 -13.29
C HIS A 9 15.36 -18.72 -11.87
N ALA A 10 14.51 -17.70 -11.70
CA ALA A 10 14.20 -17.17 -10.38
C ALA A 10 13.49 -18.22 -9.51
N ILE A 11 12.57 -19.01 -10.08
CA ILE A 11 11.86 -20.08 -9.38
C ILE A 11 12.82 -21.19 -8.94
N GLU A 12 13.77 -21.59 -9.80
CA GLU A 12 14.79 -22.59 -9.44
C GLU A 12 15.64 -22.14 -8.25
N GLN A 13 16.16 -20.90 -8.29
CA GLN A 13 16.94 -20.33 -7.18
C GLN A 13 16.16 -20.29 -5.85
N MET A 14 14.89 -19.90 -5.92
CA MET A 14 14.03 -19.83 -4.73
C MET A 14 13.66 -21.23 -4.20
N ALA A 15 13.45 -22.20 -5.09
CA ALA A 15 13.15 -23.58 -4.74
C ALA A 15 14.36 -24.29 -4.11
N GLU A 16 15.56 -24.08 -4.66
CA GLU A 16 16.83 -24.55 -4.10
C GLU A 16 17.05 -24.03 -2.68
N SER A 17 16.79 -22.74 -2.44
CA SER A 17 16.92 -22.14 -1.10
C SER A 17 16.02 -22.79 -0.04
N GLN A 18 14.93 -23.42 -0.48
CA GLN A 18 13.94 -24.09 0.37
C GLN A 18 14.04 -25.63 0.29
N SER A 19 15.01 -26.17 -0.45
CA SER A 19 15.18 -27.61 -0.66
C SER A 19 13.93 -28.31 -1.21
N ILE A 20 13.16 -27.62 -2.05
CA ILE A 20 11.95 -28.14 -2.71
C ILE A 20 12.10 -28.09 -4.23
N PHE A 21 11.24 -28.84 -4.93
CA PHE A 21 11.23 -28.78 -6.39
C PHE A 21 10.58 -27.48 -6.89
N PRO A 22 11.05 -26.91 -8.02
CA PRO A 22 10.46 -25.72 -8.66
C PRO A 22 8.94 -25.78 -8.81
N GLU A 23 8.42 -26.95 -9.19
CA GLU A 23 6.98 -27.19 -9.37
C GLU A 23 6.21 -27.11 -8.04
N GLN A 24 6.80 -27.64 -6.97
CA GLN A 24 6.23 -27.57 -5.64
C GLN A 24 6.26 -26.14 -5.09
N PHE A 25 7.32 -25.38 -5.37
CA PHE A 25 7.39 -23.97 -5.03
C PHE A 25 6.28 -23.17 -5.71
N ILE A 26 6.02 -23.41 -7.00
CA ILE A 26 4.93 -22.74 -7.73
C ILE A 26 3.58 -23.07 -7.07
N ILE A 27 3.29 -24.35 -6.82
CA ILE A 27 2.02 -24.78 -6.21
C ILE A 27 1.86 -24.16 -4.82
N GLN A 28 2.88 -24.23 -3.99
CA GLN A 28 2.85 -23.69 -2.62
C GLN A 28 2.64 -22.17 -2.64
N THR A 29 3.34 -21.45 -3.51
CA THR A 29 3.22 -19.99 -3.64
C THR A 29 1.80 -19.61 -4.08
N LEU A 30 1.26 -20.28 -5.10
CA LEU A 30 -0.10 -20.01 -5.59
C LEU A 30 -1.15 -20.34 -4.52
N THR A 31 -0.97 -21.44 -3.78
CA THR A 31 -1.88 -21.83 -2.69
C THR A 31 -1.80 -20.86 -1.51
N THR A 32 -0.61 -20.34 -1.20
CA THR A 32 -0.39 -19.35 -0.13
C THR A 32 -1.01 -18.00 -0.49
N GLU A 33 -0.86 -17.56 -1.73
CA GLU A 33 -1.50 -16.34 -2.24
C GLU A 33 -3.03 -16.46 -2.23
N GLU A 34 -3.58 -17.62 -2.59
CA GLU A 34 -5.03 -17.85 -2.57
C GLU A 34 -5.57 -17.88 -1.12
N THR A 35 -4.85 -18.54 -0.20
CA THR A 35 -5.24 -18.60 1.22
C THR A 35 -5.09 -17.25 1.92
N ASN A 36 -4.07 -16.45 1.63
CA ASN A 36 -3.93 -15.07 2.12
C ASN A 36 -5.01 -14.14 1.57
N ARG A 37 -5.50 -14.38 0.35
CA ARG A 37 -6.62 -13.64 -0.24
C ARG A 37 -7.98 -14.02 0.38
N LEU A 38 -8.12 -15.28 0.82
CA LEU A 38 -9.35 -15.82 1.41
C LEU A 38 -9.44 -15.58 2.93
N GLN A 39 -8.31 -15.36 3.61
CA GLN A 39 -8.34 -14.84 4.96
C GLN A 39 -8.62 -13.33 4.92
N PRO A 40 -9.70 -12.83 5.58
CA PRO A 40 -9.75 -11.42 5.90
C PRO A 40 -8.56 -11.16 6.81
N SER A 41 -7.52 -10.51 6.27
CA SER A 41 -6.37 -10.13 7.05
C SER A 41 -6.85 -9.25 8.20
N SER A 42 -6.97 -9.84 9.39
CA SER A 42 -6.87 -9.10 10.64
C SER A 42 -5.41 -8.67 10.79
N SER A 43 -4.91 -7.91 9.82
CA SER A 43 -3.63 -7.25 9.88
C SER A 43 -3.81 -6.06 10.80
N THR A 44 -3.40 -6.24 12.05
CA THR A 44 -2.95 -5.16 12.92
C THR A 44 -2.00 -4.28 12.12
N SER A 45 -2.51 -3.14 11.64
CA SER A 45 -1.77 -2.16 10.85
C SER A 45 -0.66 -1.55 11.70
N GLN A 46 0.58 -2.00 11.51
CA GLN A 46 1.76 -1.29 12.02
C GLN A 46 2.00 0.06 11.29
N THR A 47 1.23 0.38 10.23
CA THR A 47 1.43 1.56 9.37
C THR A 47 0.15 2.33 9.04
N GLY A 48 -0.99 2.00 9.64
CA GLY A 48 -2.29 2.62 9.30
C GLY A 48 -2.77 2.37 7.87
N LEU A 49 -2.03 1.64 7.02
CA LEU A 49 -2.47 1.31 5.66
C LEU A 49 -3.44 0.12 5.70
N ARG A 50 -4.59 0.26 5.04
CA ARG A 50 -5.63 -0.78 4.93
C ARG A 50 -6.28 -0.79 3.55
N GLU A 51 -6.85 -1.93 3.16
CA GLU A 51 -7.69 -2.02 1.97
C GLU A 51 -9.14 -1.63 2.32
N LYS A 52 -9.77 -0.79 1.51
CA LYS A 52 -11.20 -0.47 1.58
C LYS A 52 -11.75 -0.41 0.15
N GLU A 53 -12.70 -1.30 -0.16
CA GLU A 53 -13.40 -1.33 -1.47
C GLU A 53 -12.46 -1.42 -2.68
N GLY A 54 -11.38 -2.22 -2.56
CA GLY A 54 -10.37 -2.37 -3.63
C GLY A 54 -9.37 -1.21 -3.73
N MET A 55 -9.39 -0.26 -2.79
CA MET A 55 -8.45 0.84 -2.70
C MET A 55 -7.57 0.72 -1.47
N LEU A 56 -6.29 1.08 -1.60
CA LEU A 56 -5.38 1.24 -0.47
C LEU A 56 -5.62 2.61 0.18
N VAL A 57 -5.95 2.59 1.48
CA VAL A 57 -6.31 3.76 2.29
C VAL A 57 -5.40 3.85 3.50
N PHE A 58 -4.88 5.05 3.77
CA PHE A 58 -4.15 5.33 5.01
C PHE A 58 -5.12 5.88 6.06
N ASP A 59 -5.09 5.29 7.25
CA ASP A 59 -5.75 5.83 8.43
C ASP A 59 -4.92 7.01 8.94
N THR A 60 -5.44 8.22 8.73
CA THR A 60 -4.86 9.48 9.22
C THR A 60 -5.64 10.00 10.43
N ALA A 61 -5.00 10.88 11.21
CA ALA A 61 -5.70 11.59 12.27
C ALA A 61 -6.87 12.42 11.69
N PRO A 62 -8.01 12.52 12.40
CA PRO A 62 -9.12 13.34 11.97
C PRO A 62 -8.74 14.83 11.99
N LEU A 63 -9.24 15.58 11.00
CA LEU A 63 -8.97 17.01 10.84
C LEU A 63 -10.00 17.89 11.55
N ASP A 64 -10.84 17.33 12.43
CA ASP A 64 -11.94 18.03 13.12
C ASP A 64 -11.47 19.23 13.96
N HIS A 65 -10.17 19.27 14.29
CA HIS A 65 -9.53 20.35 15.05
C HIS A 65 -9.02 21.50 14.16
N ILE A 66 -9.06 21.34 12.82
CA ILE A 66 -8.60 22.34 11.87
C ILE A 66 -9.78 23.21 11.45
N ASP A 67 -9.73 24.49 11.80
CA ASP A 67 -10.67 25.48 11.27
C ASP A 67 -10.15 25.98 9.91
N PHE A 68 -10.62 25.33 8.85
CA PHE A 68 -10.27 25.71 7.48
C PHE A 68 -10.73 27.13 7.13
N ASN A 69 -11.83 27.61 7.72
CA ASN A 69 -12.32 28.97 7.44
C ASN A 69 -11.37 30.02 8.01
N ALA A 70 -10.82 29.77 9.21
CA ALA A 70 -9.80 30.63 9.79
C ALA A 70 -8.52 30.67 8.93
N LEU A 71 -8.06 29.52 8.44
CA LEU A 71 -6.88 29.44 7.56
C LEU A 71 -7.11 30.16 6.23
N ILE A 72 -8.29 30.03 5.65
CA ILE A 72 -8.66 30.73 4.42
C ILE A 72 -8.70 32.25 4.65
N ALA A 73 -9.31 32.70 5.76
CA ALA A 73 -9.37 34.11 6.12
C ALA A 73 -7.97 34.72 6.31
N GLN A 74 -7.08 34.01 7.01
CA GLN A 74 -5.68 34.41 7.18
C GLN A 74 -4.98 34.56 5.82
N SER A 75 -5.18 33.61 4.90
CA SER A 75 -4.56 33.66 3.57
C SER A 75 -5.03 34.88 2.75
N PHE A 76 -6.28 35.31 2.90
CA PHE A 76 -6.78 36.52 2.22
C PHE A 76 -6.20 37.79 2.83
N GLU A 77 -6.06 37.85 4.16
CA GLU A 77 -5.47 39.02 4.85
C GLU A 77 -3.97 39.16 4.56
N GLU A 78 -3.24 38.05 4.44
CA GLU A 78 -1.86 38.03 3.97
C GLU A 78 -1.74 38.51 2.52
N ALA A 79 -2.64 38.09 1.62
CA ALA A 79 -2.66 38.52 0.22
C ALA A 79 -2.97 40.01 0.06
N ASP A 80 -3.91 40.56 0.85
CA ASP A 80 -4.22 42.00 0.86
C ASP A 80 -3.04 42.83 1.42
N SER A 81 -2.34 42.29 2.42
CA SER A 81 -1.16 42.93 3.02
C SER A 81 0.04 42.93 2.06
N GLU A 82 0.25 41.87 1.28
CA GLU A 82 1.28 41.83 0.23
C GLU A 82 0.97 42.80 -0.92
N GLN A 83 -0.31 43.02 -1.25
CA GLN A 83 -0.70 43.98 -2.29
C GLN A 83 -0.56 45.45 -1.88
N THR A 84 -0.60 45.77 -0.58
CA THR A 84 -0.42 47.16 -0.09
C THR A 84 1.04 47.58 0.12
N LEU A 85 1.97 46.62 0.13
CA LEU A 85 3.41 46.84 0.24
C LEU A 85 4.15 46.88 -1.11
N ALA A 86 3.44 46.68 -2.22
CA ALA A 86 3.98 46.71 -3.59
C ALA A 86 3.84 48.09 -4.27
#